data_AF-A0AAW9IB67-F1
#
_entry.id   AF-A0AAW9IB67-F1
#
_cell.length_a   1.000
_cell.length_b   1.000
_cell.length_c   1.000
_cell.angle_alpha   90.00
_cell.angle_beta   90.00
_cell.angle_gamma   90.00
#
_symmetry.space_group_name_H-M   'P 1'
#
loop_
_entity.id
_entity.type
_entity.pdbx_description
1 polymer ?
#
loop_
_entity_poly.entity_id
_entity_poly.type
_entity_poly.pdbx_seq_one_letter_code
_entity_poly.pdbx_strand_id
1 'polypeptide(L)'
;AITVADRGFGTNISTFSNDPIRDTNCTYCGQCVAVCPTGALRKKSDYKDIWRVLDDSNRYVVAQIAPAVRSALAEEFGLQSGELSTGKIVSALKMLSFDEVFDTNFAADLTIMEEANEFIERFT
;
A
#
# COMPACT_ATOMS: atom_id res chain seq x y z
N ALA A 1 8.51 -15.86 7.24
CA ALA A 1 7.76 -15.07 8.26
C ALA A 1 6.64 -15.90 8.87
N ILE A 2 5.71 -16.40 8.04
CA ILE A 2 4.63 -17.28 8.50
C ILE A 2 4.89 -18.74 8.09
N THR A 3 4.34 -19.69 8.85
CA THR A 3 4.40 -21.13 8.62
C THR A 3 3.19 -21.81 9.25
N VAL A 4 3.05 -23.12 9.06
CA VAL A 4 2.12 -23.94 9.85
C VAL A 4 2.66 -24.06 11.28
N ALA A 5 1.86 -23.65 12.25
CA ALA A 5 2.14 -23.73 13.69
C ALA A 5 1.14 -24.68 14.36
N ASP A 6 1.51 -25.13 15.57
CA ASP A 6 0.77 -26.11 16.36
C ASP A 6 0.55 -27.46 15.63
N ARG A 7 -0.23 -28.37 16.24
CA ARG A 7 -0.48 -29.73 15.71
C ARG A 7 -1.91 -30.19 16.00
N GLY A 8 -2.40 -31.12 15.17
CA GLY A 8 -3.74 -31.72 15.32
C GLY A 8 -4.85 -30.71 15.04
N PHE A 9 -5.91 -30.73 15.86
CA PHE A 9 -7.06 -29.80 15.70
C PHE A 9 -6.71 -28.33 15.94
N GLY A 10 -5.56 -28.04 16.57
CA GLY A 10 -5.08 -26.67 16.83
C GLY A 10 -4.21 -26.07 15.73
N THR A 11 -3.94 -26.81 14.65
CA THR A 11 -3.05 -26.39 13.57
C THR A 11 -3.52 -25.08 12.94
N ASN A 12 -2.65 -24.08 12.87
CA ASN A 12 -2.96 -22.77 12.31
C ASN A 12 -1.78 -22.20 11.50
N ILE A 13 -2.00 -21.07 10.81
CA ILE A 13 -0.94 -20.32 10.14
C ILE A 13 -0.50 -19.20 11.07
N SER A 14 0.77 -19.20 11.46
CA SER A 14 1.32 -18.21 12.38
C SER A 14 2.82 -18.00 12.16
N THR A 15 3.40 -17.07 12.92
CA THR A 15 4.83 -16.82 13.02
C THR A 15 5.51 -17.85 13.92
N PHE A 16 6.85 -17.85 13.96
CA PHE A 16 7.59 -18.63 14.95
C PHE A 16 7.18 -18.19 16.36
N SER A 17 6.95 -19.15 17.26
CA SER A 17 6.51 -18.92 18.64
C SER A 17 5.21 -18.10 18.82
N ASN A 18 4.41 -17.90 17.77
CA ASN A 18 3.25 -16.99 17.78
C ASN A 18 3.61 -15.53 18.11
N ASP A 19 4.84 -15.11 17.84
CA ASP A 19 5.27 -13.73 18.07
C ASP A 19 4.55 -12.75 17.14
N PRO A 20 4.25 -11.51 17.58
CA PRO A 20 3.67 -10.50 16.70
C PRO A 20 4.54 -10.31 15.45
N ILE A 21 3.94 -10.16 14.26
CA ILE A 21 4.67 -10.00 12.98
C ILE A 21 5.78 -8.95 13.06
N ARG A 22 5.56 -7.88 13.83
CA ARG A 22 6.53 -6.80 14.03
C ARG A 22 7.81 -7.22 14.72
N ASP A 23 7.74 -8.26 15.54
CA ASP A 23 8.84 -8.74 16.36
C ASP A 23 9.52 -9.95 15.68
N THR A 24 9.27 -10.16 14.38
CA THR A 24 9.83 -11.24 13.56
C THR A 24 10.66 -10.71 12.39
N ASN A 25 11.34 -11.60 11.66
CA ASN A 25 12.08 -11.28 10.42
C ASN A 25 11.17 -10.99 9.20
N CYS A 26 9.93 -10.55 9.41
CA CYS A 26 9.02 -10.19 8.33
C CYS A 26 9.45 -8.87 7.68
N THR A 27 9.50 -8.83 6.34
CA THR A 27 9.78 -7.61 5.56
C THR A 27 8.53 -6.87 5.13
N TYR A 28 7.35 -7.29 5.60
CA TYR A 28 6.04 -6.69 5.28
C TYR A 28 5.67 -6.65 3.79
N CYS A 29 6.17 -7.59 2.99
CA CYS A 29 5.93 -7.61 1.54
C CYS A 29 4.48 -7.93 1.12
N GLY A 30 3.62 -8.39 2.04
CA GLY A 30 2.19 -8.63 1.78
C GLY A 30 1.86 -9.83 0.88
N GLN A 31 2.84 -10.59 0.40
CA GLN A 31 2.62 -11.72 -0.51
C GLN A 31 1.69 -12.80 0.07
N CYS A 32 1.77 -13.03 1.39
CA CYS A 32 0.85 -13.95 2.07
C CYS A 32 -0.61 -13.47 2.06
N VAL A 33 -0.85 -12.16 2.09
CA VAL A 33 -2.20 -11.57 1.99
C VAL A 33 -2.72 -11.71 0.56
N ALA A 34 -1.88 -11.44 -0.44
CA ALA A 34 -2.26 -11.48 -1.86
C ALA A 34 -2.76 -12.85 -2.33
N VAL A 35 -2.19 -13.94 -1.78
CA VAL A 35 -2.59 -15.32 -2.14
C VAL A 35 -3.67 -15.90 -1.22
N CYS A 36 -4.14 -15.15 -0.21
CA CYS A 36 -5.09 -15.66 0.77
C CYS A 36 -6.50 -15.75 0.15
N PRO A 37 -7.07 -16.96 -0.04
CA PRO A 37 -8.33 -17.12 -0.77
C PRO A 37 -9.57 -16.72 0.04
N THR A 38 -9.45 -16.65 1.37
CA THR A 38 -10.58 -16.42 2.29
C THR A 38 -10.57 -15.04 2.93
N GLY A 39 -9.49 -14.27 2.77
CA GLY A 39 -9.29 -13.02 3.49
C GLY A 39 -9.06 -13.21 4.99
N ALA A 40 -8.56 -14.37 5.43
CA ALA A 40 -8.11 -14.61 6.80
C ALA A 40 -6.89 -13.76 7.16
N LEU A 41 -5.99 -13.55 6.19
CA LEU A 41 -4.89 -12.60 6.28
C LEU A 41 -5.30 -11.28 5.64
N ARG A 42 -5.09 -10.17 6.34
CA ARG A 42 -5.45 -8.83 5.86
C ARG A 42 -4.34 -7.85 6.15
N LYS A 43 -4.22 -6.82 5.30
CA LYS A 43 -3.43 -5.64 5.63
C LYS A 43 -4.02 -4.95 6.84
N LYS A 44 -3.17 -4.31 7.65
CA LYS A 44 -3.64 -3.32 8.63
C LYS A 44 -4.32 -2.20 7.86
N SER A 45 -5.51 -1.80 8.30
CA SER A 45 -6.34 -0.83 7.60
C SER A 45 -6.55 0.40 8.45
N ASP A 46 -6.15 1.55 7.93
CA ASP A 46 -6.21 2.83 8.64
C ASP A 46 -7.38 3.70 8.14
N TYR A 47 -8.35 3.11 7.44
CA TYR A 47 -9.49 3.83 6.84
C TYR A 47 -10.28 4.69 7.84
N LYS A 48 -10.43 4.22 9.09
CA LYS A 48 -11.15 4.98 10.12
C LYS A 48 -10.42 6.27 10.49
N ASP A 49 -9.10 6.22 10.54
CA ASP A 49 -8.28 7.40 10.83
C ASP A 49 -8.31 8.37 9.64
N ILE A 50 -8.35 7.86 8.41
CA ILE A 50 -8.51 8.67 7.19
C ILE A 50 -9.85 9.41 7.21
N TRP A 51 -10.97 8.74 7.51
CA TRP A 51 -12.27 9.40 7.61
C TRP A 51 -12.28 10.51 8.65
N ARG A 52 -11.68 10.28 9.83
CA ARG A 52 -11.55 11.32 10.86
C ARG A 52 -10.74 12.53 10.38
N VAL A 53 -9.73 12.32 9.54
CA VAL A 53 -8.92 13.40 8.97
C VAL A 53 -9.68 14.16 7.89
N LEU A 54 -10.48 13.46 7.07
CA LEU A 54 -11.32 14.08 6.03
C LEU A 54 -12.51 14.86 6.61
N ASP A 55 -13.06 14.43 7.74
CA ASP A 55 -14.17 15.12 8.42
C ASP A 55 -13.73 16.40 9.16
N ASP A 56 -12.41 16.59 9.38
CA ASP A 56 -11.87 17.76 10.08
C ASP A 56 -11.65 18.92 9.11
N SER A 57 -12.59 19.87 9.10
CA SER A 57 -12.54 21.06 8.22
C SER A 57 -11.38 22.02 8.52
N ASN A 58 -10.61 21.80 9.59
CA ASN A 58 -9.43 22.61 9.92
C ASN A 58 -8.13 21.98 9.41
N ARG A 59 -8.20 20.87 8.66
CA ARG A 59 -7.04 20.22 8.05
C ARG A 59 -7.06 20.40 6.55
N TYR A 60 -5.87 20.53 5.99
CA TYR A 60 -5.65 20.43 4.56
C TYR A 60 -5.15 19.03 4.25
N VAL A 61 -5.96 18.23 3.55
CA VAL A 61 -5.75 16.80 3.37
C VAL A 61 -5.30 16.51 1.94
N VAL A 62 -4.13 15.90 1.83
CA VAL A 62 -3.49 15.60 0.55
C VAL A 62 -3.38 14.09 0.36
N ALA A 63 -3.78 13.60 -0.82
CA ALA A 63 -3.52 12.23 -1.25
C ALA A 63 -2.27 12.17 -2.14
N GLN A 64 -1.47 11.11 -2.01
CA GLN A 64 -0.38 10.78 -2.92
C GLN A 64 -0.58 9.39 -3.48
N ILE A 65 -0.62 9.29 -4.82
CA ILE A 65 -0.91 8.02 -5.51
C ILE A 65 0.41 7.38 -5.99
N ALA A 66 0.67 6.16 -5.54
CA ALA A 66 1.83 5.38 -5.98
C ALA A 66 1.71 4.96 -7.47
N PRO A 67 2.84 4.79 -8.20
CA PRO A 67 2.85 4.51 -9.63
C PRO A 67 1.91 3.36 -10.06
N ALA A 68 2.00 2.20 -9.40
CA ALA A 68 1.28 0.98 -9.75
C ALA A 68 -0.24 1.04 -9.50
N VAL A 69 -0.71 1.96 -8.66
CA VAL A 69 -2.15 2.07 -8.32
C VAL A 69 -2.97 2.40 -9.56
N ARG A 70 -2.42 3.24 -10.46
CA ARG A 70 -3.15 3.72 -11.66
C ARG A 70 -3.46 2.63 -12.69
N SER A 71 -2.69 1.54 -12.70
CA SER A 71 -2.87 0.41 -13.63
C SER A 71 -3.58 -0.78 -12.97
N ALA A 72 -3.51 -0.93 -11.65
CA ALA A 72 -4.07 -2.07 -10.94
C ALA A 72 -5.48 -1.81 -10.38
N LEU A 73 -5.78 -0.59 -9.91
CA LEU A 73 -7.04 -0.31 -9.21
C LEU A 73 -8.27 -0.50 -10.10
N ALA A 74 -8.14 -0.28 -11.40
CA ALA A 74 -9.22 -0.38 -12.38
C ALA A 74 -9.89 -1.78 -12.36
N GLU A 75 -9.11 -2.84 -12.14
CA GLU A 75 -9.58 -4.23 -12.13
C GLU A 75 -10.62 -4.49 -11.03
N GLU A 76 -10.47 -3.84 -9.87
CA GLU A 76 -11.41 -3.94 -8.75
C GLU A 76 -12.80 -3.33 -9.07
N PHE A 77 -12.86 -2.49 -10.11
CA PHE A 77 -14.10 -1.88 -10.61
C PHE A 77 -14.60 -2.57 -11.90
N GLY A 78 -14.07 -3.74 -12.24
CA GLY A 78 -14.49 -4.54 -13.40
C GLY A 78 -13.96 -4.04 -14.75
N LEU A 79 -12.97 -3.15 -14.75
CA LEU A 79 -12.28 -2.71 -15.97
C LEU A 79 -11.20 -3.72 -16.38
N GLN A 80 -10.67 -3.57 -17.61
CA GLN A 80 -9.65 -4.49 -18.11
C GLN A 80 -8.33 -4.34 -17.35
N SER A 81 -7.61 -5.44 -17.15
CA SER A 81 -6.29 -5.43 -16.55
C SER A 81 -5.32 -4.54 -17.34
N GLY A 82 -4.61 -3.68 -16.61
CA GLY A 82 -3.71 -2.69 -17.19
C GLY A 82 -4.39 -1.43 -17.75
N GLU A 83 -5.72 -1.29 -17.65
CA GLU A 83 -6.39 -0.04 -18.01
C GLU A 83 -5.93 1.11 -17.10
N LEU A 84 -5.47 2.21 -17.70
CA LEU A 84 -5.04 3.39 -16.96
C LEU A 84 -6.25 4.16 -16.41
N SER A 85 -6.30 4.27 -15.09
CA SER A 85 -7.41 4.91 -14.35
C SER A 85 -7.04 6.24 -13.70
N THR A 86 -5.91 6.87 -14.07
CA THR A 86 -5.36 8.07 -13.40
C THR A 86 -6.41 9.17 -13.18
N GLY A 87 -7.11 9.61 -14.23
CA GLY A 87 -8.12 10.67 -14.11
C GLY A 87 -9.34 10.23 -13.27
N LYS A 88 -9.73 8.95 -13.35
CA LYS A 88 -10.83 8.39 -12.55
C LYS A 88 -10.46 8.40 -11.05
N ILE A 89 -9.22 8.06 -10.71
CA ILE A 89 -8.72 8.06 -9.33
C ILE A 89 -8.71 9.48 -8.75
N VAL A 90 -8.16 10.44 -9.50
CA VAL A 90 -8.11 11.84 -9.05
C VAL A 90 -9.53 12.37 -8.80
N SER A 91 -10.45 12.14 -9.73
CA SER A 91 -11.86 12.52 -9.57
C SER A 91 -12.48 11.86 -8.34
N ALA A 92 -12.27 10.56 -8.14
CA ALA A 92 -12.80 9.83 -6.99
C ALA A 92 -12.26 10.38 -5.66
N LEU A 93 -10.97 10.68 -5.57
CA LEU A 93 -10.37 11.26 -4.35
C LEU A 93 -10.88 12.68 -4.08
N LYS A 94 -11.05 13.52 -5.11
CA LYS A 94 -11.67 14.85 -4.96
C LYS A 94 -13.14 14.74 -4.51
N MET A 95 -13.89 13.75 -5.01
CA MET A 95 -15.26 13.45 -4.54
C MET A 95 -15.29 12.96 -3.08
N LEU A 96 -14.20 12.37 -2.58
CA LEU A 96 -14.01 11.98 -1.19
C LEU A 96 -13.53 13.12 -0.28
N SER A 97 -13.52 14.36 -0.78
CA SER A 97 -13.12 15.58 -0.03
C SER A 97 -11.63 15.68 0.29
N PHE A 98 -10.75 15.05 -0.49
CA PHE A 98 -9.33 15.41 -0.45
C PHE A 98 -9.12 16.79 -1.09
N ASP A 99 -8.42 17.69 -0.39
CA ASP A 99 -8.13 19.03 -0.88
C ASP A 99 -7.20 18.98 -2.10
N GLU A 100 -6.16 18.14 -2.06
CA GLU A 100 -5.26 17.93 -3.20
C GLU A 100 -4.85 16.48 -3.42
N VAL A 101 -4.51 16.19 -4.68
CA VAL A 101 -4.07 14.86 -5.12
C VAL A 101 -2.77 15.01 -5.90
N PHE A 102 -1.68 14.51 -5.34
CA PHE A 102 -0.37 14.46 -5.96
C PHE A 102 -0.01 13.05 -6.43
N ASP A 103 0.95 13.02 -7.34
CA ASP A 103 1.49 11.79 -7.92
C ASP A 103 2.86 11.47 -7.30
N THR A 104 3.02 10.28 -6.73
CA THR A 104 4.30 9.85 -6.15
C THR A 104 5.39 9.71 -7.22
N ASN A 105 5.05 9.63 -8.51
CA ASN A 105 6.05 9.66 -9.59
C ASN A 105 6.93 10.91 -9.54
N PHE A 106 6.38 12.06 -9.14
CA PHE A 106 7.19 13.27 -8.98
C PHE A 106 8.30 13.05 -7.94
N ALA A 107 7.97 12.44 -6.80
CA ALA A 107 8.96 12.09 -5.79
C ALA A 107 9.94 11.01 -6.29
N ALA A 108 9.47 10.07 -7.12
CA ALA A 108 10.35 9.09 -7.75
C ALA A 108 11.39 9.76 -8.67
N ASP A 109 11.00 10.77 -9.46
CA ASP A 109 11.95 11.53 -10.27
C ASP A 109 12.99 12.26 -9.40
N LEU A 110 12.58 12.83 -8.27
CA LEU A 110 13.50 13.42 -7.30
C LEU A 110 14.45 12.36 -6.71
N THR A 111 13.94 11.18 -6.36
CA THR A 111 14.78 10.06 -5.90
C THR A 111 15.82 9.68 -6.95
N ILE A 112 15.46 9.64 -8.24
CA ILE A 112 16.42 9.36 -9.31
C ILE A 112 17.49 10.45 -9.42
N MET A 113 17.13 11.74 -9.29
CA MET A 113 18.11 12.83 -9.32
C MET A 113 19.17 12.68 -8.21
N GLU A 114 18.73 12.32 -7.00
CA GLU A 114 19.62 12.14 -5.85
C GLU A 114 20.44 10.84 -5.94
N GLU A 115 19.80 9.70 -6.24
CA GLU A 115 20.48 8.40 -6.34
C GLU A 115 21.46 8.37 -7.52
N ALA A 116 21.13 9.01 -8.65
CA ALA A 116 22.05 9.11 -9.78
C ALA A 116 23.26 10.00 -9.44
N ASN A 117 23.06 11.10 -8.72
CA ASN A 117 24.17 11.94 -8.27
C ASN A 117 25.06 11.19 -7.27
N GLU A 118 24.47 10.52 -6.28
CA GLU A 118 25.19 9.66 -5.33
C GLU A 118 25.98 8.56 -6.06
N PHE A 119 25.39 7.95 -7.09
CA PHE A 119 26.05 6.93 -7.90
C PHE A 119 27.29 7.51 -8.62
N ILE A 120 27.17 8.67 -9.25
CA ILE A 120 28.31 9.32 -9.93
C ILE A 120 29.42 9.63 -8.92
N GLU A 121 29.09 10.22 -7.76
CA GLU A 121 30.07 10.55 -6.72
C GLU A 121 30.82 9.33 -6.16
N ARG A 122 30.18 8.15 -6.12
CA ARG A 122 30.79 6.92 -5.60
C ARG A 122 31.69 6.20 -6.60
N PHE A 123 31.42 6.36 -7.89
CA PHE A 123 32.03 5.52 -8.94
C PHE A 123 32.82 6.32 -10.00
N THR A 124 32.82 7.66 -9.92
CA THR A 124 33.64 8.56 -10.75
C THR A 124 34.53 9.41 -9.87
#